data_AF-A0A3P6PV37-F1
#
_entry.id   AF-A0A3P6PV37-F1
#
_cell.length_a   1.000
_cell.length_b   1.000
_cell.length_c   1.000
_cell.angle_alpha   90.00
_cell.angle_beta   90.00
_cell.angle_gamma   90.00
#
_symmetry.space_group_name_H-M   'P 1'
#
loop_
_entity.id
_entity.type
_entity.pdbx_description
1 polymer ?
#
loop_
_entity_poly.entity_id
_entity_poly.type
_entity_poly.pdbx_seq_one_letter_code
_entity_poly.pdbx_strand_id
1 'polypeptide(L)'
;MPPQLKCCCRCEQDARASIRANDKTRAAHHLRLKKRALQEVEAKDNQYQRLLEMMHQLGQTKQNKQIMDAYKAGASAFKATLQRQGIQPEQIDETMDSISDAMATAEEIREAISAGVPVTNGVDEADLEAELNAILADKKIEEKESVVSGLPEVPSEEPKAVSPAASVTNDEQSLAQRLKRLRESAI
;
A
#
# COMPACT_ATOMS: atom_id res chain seq x y z
N MET A 1 14.79 -38.24 -32.65
CA MET A 1 15.29 -38.76 -31.35
C MET A 1 16.68 -38.20 -31.09
N PRO A 2 16.93 -37.55 -29.95
CA PRO A 2 18.22 -36.92 -29.65
C PRO A 2 19.35 -37.96 -29.63
N PRO A 3 20.58 -37.58 -30.02
CA PRO A 3 21.71 -38.51 -30.19
C PRO A 3 22.06 -39.26 -28.89
N GLN A 4 21.87 -38.62 -27.74
CA GLN A 4 22.07 -39.19 -26.40
C GLN A 4 21.10 -40.36 -26.09
N LEU A 5 19.83 -40.25 -26.49
CA LEU A 5 18.83 -41.32 -26.32
C LEU A 5 19.15 -42.54 -27.19
N LYS A 6 19.64 -42.32 -28.41
CA LYS A 6 20.08 -43.41 -29.30
C LYS A 6 21.27 -44.17 -28.72
N CYS A 7 22.20 -43.47 -28.08
CA CYS A 7 23.35 -44.08 -27.40
C CYS A 7 22.92 -44.95 -26.21
N CYS A 8 21.97 -44.46 -25.41
CA CYS A 8 21.41 -45.17 -24.25
C CYS A 8 20.70 -46.49 -24.64
N CYS A 9 19.82 -46.44 -25.66
CA CYS A 9 19.13 -47.63 -26.16
C CYS A 9 20.10 -48.68 -26.72
N ARG A 10 21.15 -48.23 -27.42
CA ARG A 10 22.17 -49.11 -27.99
C ARG A 10 23.02 -49.79 -26.90
N CYS A 11 23.47 -49.04 -25.89
CA CYS A 11 24.19 -49.64 -24.75
C CYS A 11 23.35 -50.67 -23.99
N GLU A 12 22.04 -50.44 -23.89
CA GLU A 12 21.12 -51.41 -23.28
C GLU A 12 20.93 -52.67 -24.13
N GLN A 13 20.86 -52.52 -25.45
CA GLN A 13 20.77 -53.65 -26.38
C GLN A 13 22.04 -54.51 -26.36
N ASP A 14 23.21 -53.87 -26.34
CA ASP A 14 24.53 -54.53 -26.27
C ASP A 14 24.74 -55.23 -24.92
N ALA A 15 24.28 -54.63 -23.82
CA ALA A 15 24.27 -55.27 -22.50
C ALA A 15 23.39 -56.54 -22.49
N ARG A 16 22.17 -56.46 -23.05
CA ARG A 16 21.26 -57.61 -23.16
C ARG A 16 21.81 -58.73 -24.06
N ALA A 17 22.56 -58.38 -25.11
CA ALA A 17 23.23 -59.35 -25.96
C ALA A 17 24.40 -60.03 -25.22
N SER A 18 25.19 -59.28 -24.46
CA SER A 18 26.31 -59.81 -23.66
C SER A 18 25.84 -60.74 -22.54
N ILE A 19 24.70 -60.45 -21.91
CA ILE A 19 24.07 -61.35 -20.93
C ILE A 19 23.63 -62.67 -21.58
N ARG A 20 23.04 -62.62 -22.78
CA ARG A 20 22.66 -63.83 -23.54
C ARG A 20 23.88 -64.67 -23.93
N ALA A 21 25.03 -64.03 -24.15
CA ALA A 21 26.31 -64.71 -24.37
C ALA A 21 27.02 -65.17 -23.08
N ASN A 22 26.36 -65.04 -21.92
CA ASN A 22 26.88 -65.38 -20.59
C ASN A 22 28.14 -64.60 -20.17
N ASP A 23 28.39 -63.45 -20.81
CA ASP A 23 29.52 -62.58 -20.53
C ASP A 23 29.11 -61.40 -19.63
N LYS A 24 29.26 -61.62 -18.32
CA LYS A 24 28.88 -60.65 -17.29
C LYS A 24 29.79 -59.42 -17.24
N THR A 25 31.07 -59.55 -17.61
CA THR A 25 32.02 -58.42 -17.56
C THR A 25 31.76 -57.42 -18.68
N ARG A 26 31.48 -57.90 -19.90
CA ARG A 26 31.04 -57.06 -21.02
C ARG A 26 29.69 -56.42 -20.77
N ALA A 27 28.72 -57.15 -20.22
CA ALA A 27 27.43 -56.59 -19.83
C ALA A 27 27.57 -55.44 -18.81
N ALA A 28 28.39 -55.62 -17.78
CA ALA A 28 28.65 -54.59 -16.77
C ALA A 28 29.31 -53.34 -17.37
N HIS A 29 30.21 -53.51 -18.34
CA HIS A 29 30.83 -52.41 -19.07
C HIS A 29 29.79 -51.56 -19.81
N HIS A 30 28.90 -52.19 -20.59
CA HIS A 30 27.85 -51.48 -21.33
C HIS A 30 26.87 -50.73 -20.40
N LEU A 31 26.54 -51.31 -19.25
CA LEU A 31 25.69 -50.65 -18.24
C LEU A 31 26.39 -49.44 -17.58
N ARG A 32 27.71 -49.52 -17.32
CA ARG A 32 28.49 -48.38 -16.82
C ARG A 32 28.52 -47.24 -17.84
N LEU A 33 28.69 -47.56 -19.13
CA LEU A 33 28.68 -46.58 -20.21
C LEU A 33 27.32 -45.88 -20.31
N LYS A 34 26.22 -46.65 -20.24
CA LYS A 34 24.85 -46.11 -20.17
C LYS A 34 24.68 -45.18 -18.97
N LYS A 35 25.11 -45.60 -17.78
CA LYS A 35 25.01 -44.79 -16.55
C LYS A 35 25.77 -43.47 -16.69
N ARG A 36 27.00 -43.49 -17.22
CA ARG A 36 27.81 -42.30 -17.46
C ARG A 36 27.13 -41.33 -18.45
N ALA A 37 26.59 -41.85 -19.55
CA ALA A 37 25.88 -41.03 -20.54
C ALA A 37 24.62 -40.36 -19.94
N LEU A 38 23.86 -41.08 -19.10
CA LEU A 38 22.70 -40.50 -18.41
C LEU A 38 23.10 -39.40 -17.43
N GLN A 39 24.17 -39.60 -16.65
CA GLN A 39 24.70 -38.57 -15.75
C GLN A 39 25.18 -37.33 -16.50
N GLU A 40 25.78 -37.50 -17.68
CA GLU A 40 26.19 -36.38 -18.52
C GLU A 40 24.98 -35.60 -19.06
N VAL A 41 23.92 -36.28 -19.49
CA VAL A 41 22.67 -35.64 -19.92
C VAL A 41 22.05 -34.85 -18.78
N GLU A 42 21.97 -35.42 -17.57
CA GLU A 42 21.46 -34.74 -16.38
C GLU A 42 22.30 -33.50 -16.03
N ALA A 43 23.63 -33.62 -16.08
CA ALA A 43 24.53 -32.48 -15.84
C ALA A 43 24.30 -31.35 -16.87
N LYS A 44 24.09 -31.71 -18.15
CA LYS A 44 23.80 -30.74 -19.22
C LYS A 44 22.43 -30.08 -19.05
N ASP A 45 21.42 -30.84 -18.62
CA ASP A 45 20.09 -30.29 -18.35
C ASP A 45 20.13 -29.29 -17.19
N ASN A 46 20.82 -29.64 -16.10
CA ASN A 46 21.07 -28.72 -14.98
C ASN A 46 21.82 -27.45 -15.41
N GLN A 47 22.81 -27.56 -16.31
CA GLN A 47 23.49 -26.40 -16.87
C GLN A 47 22.55 -25.52 -17.71
N TYR A 48 21.67 -26.15 -18.50
CA TYR A 48 20.68 -25.45 -19.31
C TYR A 48 19.65 -24.72 -18.46
N GLN A 49 19.15 -25.35 -17.39
CA GLN A 49 18.23 -24.72 -16.44
C GLN A 49 18.86 -23.49 -15.76
N ARG A 50 20.14 -23.58 -15.35
CA ARG A 50 20.88 -22.42 -14.81
C ARG A 50 21.00 -21.27 -15.82
N LEU A 51 21.22 -21.59 -17.10
CA LEU A 51 21.29 -20.57 -18.15
C LEU A 51 19.94 -19.90 -18.38
N LEU A 52 18.84 -20.66 -18.34
CA LEU A 52 17.49 -20.12 -18.43
C LEU A 52 17.17 -19.19 -17.26
N GLU A 53 17.54 -19.57 -16.04
CA GLU A 53 17.36 -18.73 -14.86
C GLU A 53 18.15 -17.43 -14.97
N MET A 54 19.42 -17.50 -15.39
CA MET A 54 20.23 -16.31 -15.64
C MET A 54 19.64 -15.40 -16.73
N MET A 55 19.10 -15.98 -17.81
CA MET A 55 18.40 -15.21 -18.85
C MET A 55 17.15 -14.51 -18.30
N HIS A 56 16.39 -15.19 -17.45
CA HIS A 56 15.22 -14.60 -16.79
C HIS A 56 15.63 -13.42 -15.89
N GLN A 57 16.65 -13.60 -15.05
CA GLN A 57 17.19 -12.54 -14.18
C GLN A 57 17.69 -11.32 -14.98
N LEU A 58 18.32 -11.56 -16.13
CA LEU A 58 18.74 -10.47 -17.02
C LEU A 58 17.54 -9.71 -17.60
N GLY A 59 16.49 -10.44 -17.99
CA GLY A 59 15.21 -9.85 -18.40
C GLY A 59 14.61 -8.94 -17.31
N GLN A 60 14.60 -9.41 -16.06
CA GLN A 60 14.14 -8.63 -14.91
C GLN A 60 14.98 -7.38 -14.68
N THR A 61 16.31 -7.46 -14.84
CA THR A 61 17.20 -6.31 -14.69
C THR A 61 16.90 -5.23 -15.73
N LYS A 62 16.58 -5.61 -16.97
CA LYS A 62 16.15 -4.66 -18.00
C LYS A 62 14.84 -3.96 -17.61
N GLN A 63 13.86 -4.70 -17.09
CA GLN A 63 12.60 -4.11 -16.60
C GLN A 63 12.86 -3.17 -15.41
N ASN A 64 13.70 -3.57 -14.46
CA ASN A 64 14.08 -2.73 -13.33
C ASN A 64 14.74 -1.42 -13.78
N LYS A 65 15.56 -1.45 -14.83
CA LYS A 65 16.12 -0.23 -15.43
C LYS A 65 15.02 0.70 -15.97
N GLN A 66 14.05 0.16 -16.71
CA GLN A 66 12.94 0.96 -17.23
C GLN A 66 12.10 1.59 -16.11
N ILE A 67 11.86 0.83 -15.03
CA ILE A 67 11.21 1.35 -13.83
C ILE A 67 12.03 2.50 -13.25
N MET A 68 13.34 2.32 -13.05
CA MET A 68 14.22 3.36 -12.53
C MET A 68 14.25 4.62 -13.41
N ASP A 69 14.23 4.47 -14.73
CA ASP A 69 14.18 5.61 -15.66
C ASP A 69 12.83 6.35 -15.53
N ALA A 70 11.72 5.63 -15.36
CA ALA A 70 10.41 6.24 -15.09
C ALA A 70 10.37 6.97 -13.73
N TYR A 71 10.96 6.40 -12.67
CA TYR A 71 11.09 7.07 -11.37
C TYR A 71 11.91 8.36 -11.48
N LYS A 72 13.02 8.34 -12.22
CA LYS A 72 13.83 9.55 -12.47
C LYS A 72 13.04 10.60 -13.22
N ALA A 73 12.35 10.22 -14.29
CA ALA A 73 11.51 11.15 -15.05
C ALA A 73 10.39 11.75 -14.20
N GLY A 74 9.71 10.93 -13.39
CA GLY A 74 8.68 11.38 -12.45
C GLY A 74 9.24 12.32 -11.39
N ALA A 75 10.39 12.01 -10.78
CA ALA A 75 11.04 12.87 -9.81
C ALA A 75 11.47 14.21 -10.42
N SER A 76 12.02 14.21 -11.63
CA SER A 76 12.37 15.44 -12.36
C SER A 76 11.11 16.27 -12.69
N ALA A 77 10.04 15.64 -13.16
CA ALA A 77 8.78 16.32 -13.46
C ALA A 77 8.13 16.91 -12.20
N PHE A 78 8.18 16.17 -11.08
CA PHE A 78 7.69 16.63 -9.79
C PHE A 78 8.47 17.85 -9.30
N LYS A 79 9.80 17.80 -9.31
CA LYS A 79 10.67 18.94 -8.98
C LYS A 79 10.42 20.14 -9.89
N ALA A 80 10.32 19.93 -11.20
CA ALA A 80 10.03 21.01 -12.14
C ALA A 80 8.65 21.64 -11.89
N THR A 81 7.66 20.86 -11.46
CA THR A 81 6.33 21.36 -11.11
C THR A 81 6.37 22.23 -9.86
N LEU A 82 7.07 21.79 -8.81
CA LEU A 82 7.29 22.59 -7.60
C LEU A 82 7.96 23.92 -7.93
N GLN A 83 9.05 23.88 -8.70
CA GLN A 83 9.76 25.08 -9.15
C GLN A 83 8.87 26.02 -9.97
N ARG A 84 8.05 25.49 -10.89
CA ARG A 84 7.12 26.28 -11.70
C ARG A 84 6.03 26.94 -10.84
N GLN A 85 5.60 26.27 -9.79
CA GLN A 85 4.66 26.83 -8.80
C GLN A 85 5.34 27.75 -7.79
N GLY A 86 6.66 27.94 -7.90
CA GLY A 86 7.43 28.78 -6.98
C GLY A 86 7.55 28.20 -5.58
N ILE A 87 7.39 26.88 -5.42
CA ILE A 87 7.51 26.18 -4.14
C ILE A 87 8.90 25.54 -4.10
N GLN A 88 9.79 26.09 -3.27
CA GLN A 88 11.10 25.49 -3.00
C GLN A 88 11.10 24.77 -1.64
N PRO A 89 11.88 23.68 -1.50
CA PRO A 89 12.01 22.99 -0.21
C PRO A 89 12.37 23.92 0.94
N GLU A 90 13.33 24.82 0.70
CA GLU A 90 13.81 25.77 1.71
C GLU A 90 12.72 26.74 2.16
N GLN A 91 11.83 27.14 1.23
CA GLN A 91 10.71 28.02 1.55
C GLN A 91 9.65 27.33 2.39
N ILE A 92 9.46 26.01 2.23
CA ILE A 92 8.54 25.22 3.05
C ILE A 92 9.06 25.15 4.48
N ASP A 93 10.35 24.82 4.64
CA ASP A 93 10.97 24.74 5.97
C ASP A 93 10.90 26.10 6.68
N GLU A 94 11.25 27.19 5.98
CA GLU A 94 11.18 28.56 6.52
C GLU A 94 9.74 28.99 6.89
N THR A 95 8.73 28.60 6.10
CA THR A 95 7.33 28.89 6.45
C THR A 95 6.86 28.09 7.65
N MET A 96 7.30 26.84 7.81
CA MET A 96 6.96 26.03 8.98
C MET A 96 7.61 26.58 10.25
N ASP A 97 8.87 27.01 10.19
CA ASP A 97 9.55 27.69 11.30
C ASP A 97 8.82 28.99 11.67
N SER A 98 8.49 29.82 10.68
CA SER A 98 7.76 31.09 10.89
C SER A 98 6.38 30.89 11.53
N ILE A 99 5.66 29.82 11.17
CA ILE A 99 4.38 29.47 11.79
C ILE A 99 4.59 29.08 13.25
N SER A 100 5.60 28.26 13.54
CA SER A 100 5.92 27.87 14.91
C SER A 100 6.25 29.08 15.78
N ASP A 101 7.08 29.99 15.28
CA ASP A 101 7.45 31.23 15.98
C ASP A 101 6.23 32.13 16.22
N ALA A 102 5.35 32.25 15.22
CA ALA A 102 4.11 33.01 15.36
C ALA A 102 3.17 32.41 16.42
N MET A 103 3.08 31.07 16.50
CA MET A 103 2.30 30.40 17.55
C MET A 103 2.90 30.59 18.94
N ALA A 104 4.23 30.48 19.07
CA ALA A 104 4.92 30.76 20.32
C ALA A 104 4.68 32.19 20.79
N THR A 105 4.81 33.16 19.88
CA THR A 105 4.51 34.57 20.14
C THR A 105 3.06 34.77 20.57
N ALA A 106 2.10 34.10 19.92
CA ALA A 106 0.69 34.18 20.28
C ALA A 106 0.42 33.62 21.69
N GLU A 107 1.12 32.56 22.09
CA GLU A 107 1.01 32.00 23.44
C GLU A 107 1.64 32.92 24.49
N GLU A 108 2.82 33.50 24.22
CA GLU A 108 3.44 34.50 25.09
C GLU A 108 2.52 35.72 25.29
N ILE A 109 1.87 36.18 24.23
CA ILE A 109 0.87 37.26 24.32
C ILE A 109 -0.31 36.84 25.19
N ARG A 110 -0.82 35.61 25.02
CA ARG A 110 -1.93 35.08 25.81
C ARG A 110 -1.56 34.99 27.29
N GLU A 111 -0.36 34.49 27.61
CA GLU A 111 0.15 34.40 28.98
C GLU A 111 0.37 35.79 29.58
N ALA A 112 0.97 36.72 28.85
CA ALA A 112 1.17 38.10 29.30
C ALA A 112 -0.17 38.83 29.56
N ILE A 113 -1.17 38.63 28.69
CA ILE A 113 -2.53 39.14 28.92
C ILE A 113 -3.10 38.50 30.19
N SER A 114 -3.03 37.17 30.33
CA SER A 114 -3.55 36.46 31.49
C SER A 114 -2.87 36.85 32.80
N ALA A 115 -1.56 37.12 32.78
CA ALA A 115 -0.79 37.59 33.94
C ALA A 115 -1.07 39.06 34.27
N GLY A 116 -1.40 39.87 33.27
CA GLY A 116 -1.77 41.28 33.40
C GLY A 116 -3.23 41.52 33.78
N VAL A 117 -4.13 40.53 33.58
CA VAL A 117 -5.41 40.50 34.26
C VAL A 117 -5.09 40.31 35.75
N PRO A 118 -5.41 41.28 36.63
CA PRO A 118 -5.29 41.03 38.05
C PRO A 118 -6.11 39.77 38.32
N VAL A 119 -5.46 38.68 38.77
CA VAL A 119 -6.17 37.66 39.55
C VAL A 119 -6.94 38.49 40.56
N THR A 120 -8.26 38.44 40.46
CA THR A 120 -9.13 39.27 41.27
C THR A 120 -8.89 38.84 42.71
N ASN A 121 -7.91 39.46 43.37
CA ASN A 121 -7.49 39.20 44.75
C ASN A 121 -8.54 39.67 45.77
N GLY A 122 -9.81 39.63 45.38
CA GLY A 122 -10.98 40.01 46.17
C GLY A 122 -12.25 39.31 45.70
N VAL A 123 -12.12 38.26 44.88
CA VAL A 123 -13.24 37.38 44.55
C VAL A 123 -13.08 36.14 45.42
N ASP A 124 -13.99 35.97 46.38
CA ASP A 124 -13.98 34.82 47.29
C ASP A 124 -14.40 33.58 46.50
N GLU A 125 -13.47 32.63 46.33
CA GLU A 125 -13.69 31.39 45.61
C GLU A 125 -14.93 30.64 46.13
N ALA A 126 -15.23 30.75 47.43
CA ALA A 126 -16.39 30.11 48.05
C ALA A 126 -17.73 30.75 47.64
N ASP A 127 -17.76 32.06 47.41
CA ASP A 127 -18.96 32.80 47.00
C ASP A 127 -19.28 32.51 45.52
N LEU A 128 -18.25 32.40 44.67
CA LEU A 128 -18.43 31.94 43.29
C LEU A 128 -18.86 30.49 43.20
N GLU A 129 -18.33 29.61 44.05
CA GLU A 129 -18.72 28.21 44.07
C GLU A 129 -20.19 28.06 44.50
N ALA A 130 -20.67 28.91 45.41
CA ALA A 130 -22.08 28.99 45.77
C ALA A 130 -22.96 29.52 44.61
N GLU A 131 -22.56 30.60 43.93
CA GLU A 131 -23.27 31.10 42.74
C GLU A 131 -23.32 30.07 41.60
N LEU A 132 -22.21 29.38 41.33
CA LEU A 132 -22.14 28.34 40.29
C LEU A 132 -23.09 27.18 40.60
N ASN A 133 -23.14 26.74 41.86
CA ASN A 133 -24.07 25.71 42.31
C ASN A 133 -25.53 26.16 42.18
N ALA A 134 -25.84 27.44 42.43
CA ALA A 134 -27.17 27.99 42.21
C ALA A 134 -27.57 28.00 40.72
N ILE A 135 -26.67 28.44 39.82
CA ILE A 135 -26.92 28.44 38.37
C ILE A 135 -27.13 27.01 37.83
N LEU A 136 -26.33 26.05 38.30
CA LEU A 136 -26.47 24.65 37.92
C LEU A 136 -27.76 24.03 38.50
N ALA A 137 -28.19 24.45 39.69
CA ALA A 137 -29.47 24.04 40.27
C ALA A 137 -30.66 24.62 39.48
N ASP A 138 -30.61 25.89 39.07
CA ASP A 138 -31.63 26.53 38.23
C ASP A 138 -31.75 25.89 36.85
N LYS A 139 -30.63 25.56 36.19
CA LYS A 139 -30.65 24.79 34.93
C LYS A 139 -31.25 23.39 35.10
N LYS A 140 -31.01 22.75 36.24
CA LYS A 140 -31.60 21.45 36.57
C LYS A 140 -33.11 21.52 36.85
N ILE A 141 -33.64 22.71 37.13
CA ILE A 141 -35.08 22.97 37.25
C ILE A 141 -35.68 23.18 35.85
N GLU A 142 -35.02 23.94 34.97
CA GLU A 142 -35.47 24.13 33.57
C GLU A 142 -35.42 22.86 32.71
N GLU A 143 -34.41 22.00 32.87
CA GLU A 143 -34.32 20.70 32.17
C GLU A 143 -35.36 19.69 32.70
N LYS A 144 -35.84 19.83 33.93
CA LYS A 144 -36.88 18.96 34.50
C LYS A 144 -38.30 19.39 34.13
N GLU A 145 -38.53 20.67 33.81
CA GLU A 145 -39.86 21.17 33.44
C GLU A 145 -40.10 21.27 31.92
N SER A 146 -39.09 21.16 31.06
CA SER A 146 -39.26 21.40 29.60
C SER A 146 -39.21 20.18 28.67
N VAL A 147 -38.99 18.94 29.16
CA VAL A 147 -38.76 17.79 28.25
C VAL A 147 -40.00 16.90 28.00
N VAL A 148 -41.18 17.12 28.63
CA VAL A 148 -42.29 16.13 28.50
C VAL A 148 -43.66 16.68 28.05
N SER A 149 -43.81 17.97 27.72
CA SER A 149 -45.11 18.50 27.26
C SER A 149 -45.02 19.21 25.90
N GLY A 150 -44.86 18.44 24.81
CA GLY A 150 -45.14 18.99 23.48
C GLY A 150 -44.47 18.36 22.26
N LEU A 151 -43.71 17.27 22.40
CA LEU A 151 -43.18 16.60 21.20
C LEU A 151 -44.25 15.66 20.59
N PRO A 152 -44.49 15.73 19.26
CA PRO A 152 -45.34 14.77 18.56
C PRO A 152 -44.74 13.37 18.60
N GLU A 153 -45.61 12.36 18.64
CA GLU A 153 -45.24 10.95 18.73
C GLU A 153 -44.32 10.53 17.58
N VAL A 154 -43.21 9.84 17.92
CA VAL A 154 -42.23 9.36 16.94
C VAL A 154 -42.92 8.36 16.00
N PRO A 155 -42.85 8.52 14.67
CA PRO A 155 -43.43 7.56 13.74
C PRO A 155 -42.86 6.14 13.93
N SER A 156 -43.72 5.17 14.24
CA SER A 156 -43.36 3.77 14.49
C SER A 156 -43.08 2.93 13.24
N GLU A 157 -42.76 3.54 12.10
CA GLU A 157 -42.32 2.76 10.93
C GLU A 157 -40.83 2.41 11.08
N GLU A 158 -40.56 1.12 11.30
CA GLU A 158 -39.20 0.59 11.29
C GLU A 158 -38.54 0.92 9.94
N PRO A 159 -37.38 1.61 9.92
CA PRO A 159 -36.64 1.82 8.69
C PRO A 159 -36.20 0.44 8.18
N LYS A 160 -36.69 0.05 7.00
CA LYS A 160 -36.22 -1.14 6.29
C LYS A 160 -34.70 -1.11 6.25
N ALA A 161 -34.07 -2.04 6.97
CA ALA A 161 -32.64 -2.23 6.99
C ALA A 161 -32.16 -2.49 5.56
N VAL A 162 -31.56 -1.46 4.95
CA VAL A 162 -30.83 -1.64 3.69
C VAL A 162 -29.51 -2.30 4.08
N SER A 163 -29.41 -3.60 3.82
CA SER A 163 -28.14 -4.32 3.94
C SER A 163 -27.07 -3.66 3.06
N PRO A 164 -25.77 -3.63 3.43
CA PRO A 164 -24.73 -2.93 2.66
C PRO A 164 -24.33 -3.62 1.34
N ALA A 165 -25.24 -4.37 0.71
CA ALA A 165 -24.93 -5.26 -0.39
C ALA A 165 -25.91 -5.08 -1.57
N ALA A 166 -26.24 -3.86 -1.98
CA ALA A 166 -26.91 -3.59 -3.26
C ALA A 166 -26.96 -2.08 -3.62
N SER A 167 -25.84 -1.45 -3.96
CA SER A 167 -25.86 -0.21 -4.76
C SER A 167 -24.50 0.12 -5.38
N VAL A 168 -23.87 -0.85 -6.06
CA VAL A 168 -22.76 -0.56 -7.00
C VAL A 168 -23.10 -1.13 -8.36
N THR A 169 -24.21 -0.71 -8.95
CA THR A 169 -24.49 -0.94 -10.37
C THR A 169 -25.46 0.13 -10.87
N ASN A 170 -25.00 1.36 -11.09
CA ASN A 170 -25.66 2.29 -12.03
C ASN A 170 -24.81 3.49 -12.50
N ASP A 171 -23.54 3.62 -12.10
CA ASP A 171 -22.75 4.83 -12.43
C ASP A 171 -21.64 4.67 -13.49
N GLU A 172 -21.52 3.52 -14.17
CA GLU A 172 -20.53 3.41 -15.26
C GLU A 172 -20.84 4.34 -16.44
N GLN A 173 -22.13 4.50 -16.78
CA GLN A 173 -22.56 5.39 -17.86
C GLN A 173 -22.36 6.87 -17.49
N SER A 174 -22.60 7.24 -16.22
CA SER A 174 -22.42 8.59 -15.68
C SER A 174 -20.94 8.99 -15.69
N LEU A 175 -20.05 8.09 -15.23
CA LEU A 175 -18.60 8.32 -15.21
C LEU A 175 -18.02 8.44 -16.63
N ALA A 176 -18.45 7.58 -17.55
CA ALA A 176 -18.00 7.63 -18.95
C ALA A 176 -18.41 8.95 -19.64
N GLN A 177 -19.62 9.44 -19.40
CA GLN A 177 -20.07 10.73 -19.93
C GLN A 177 -19.28 11.91 -19.36
N ARG A 178 -18.95 11.86 -18.07
CA ARG A 178 -18.16 12.90 -17.40
C ARG A 178 -16.73 12.97 -17.95
N LEU A 179 -16.10 11.81 -18.18
CA LEU A 179 -14.77 11.72 -18.78
C LEU A 179 -14.75 12.19 -20.25
N LYS A 180 -15.82 11.94 -21.01
CA LYS A 180 -15.94 12.41 -22.40
C LYS A 180 -16.00 13.94 -22.47
N ARG A 181 -16.82 14.58 -21.63
CA ARG A 181 -16.92 16.04 -21.57
C ARG A 181 -15.59 16.71 -21.20
N LEU A 182 -14.83 16.10 -20.29
CA LEU A 182 -13.53 16.63 -19.86
C LEU A 182 -12.46 16.60 -20.96
N ARG A 183 -12.55 15.64 -21.89
CA ARG A 183 -11.67 15.56 -23.07
C ARG A 183 -12.06 16.57 -24.14
N GLU A 184 -13.35 16.84 -24.29
CA GLU A 184 -13.87 17.80 -25.26
C GLU A 184 -13.63 19.26 -24.82
N SER A 185 -13.60 19.54 -23.51
CA SER A 185 -13.30 20.87 -22.96
C SER A 185 -11.81 21.20 -22.87
N ALA A 186 -10.92 20.26 -23.20
CA ALA A 186 -9.47 20.41 -23.12
C ALA A 186 -8.80 20.70 -24.49
N ILE A 187 -9.61 21.09 -25.48
CA ILE A 187 -9.20 21.59 -26.81
C ILE A 187 -9.74 23.01 -26.95
#